data_AF-A0AAP6A4J9-F1
#
_entry.id   AF-A0AAP6A4J9-F1
#
_cell.length_a   1.000
_cell.length_b   1.000
_cell.length_c   1.000
_cell.angle_alpha   90.00
_cell.angle_beta   90.00
_cell.angle_gamma   90.00
#
_symmetry.space_group_name_H-M   'P 1'
#
loop_
_entity.id
_entity.type
_entity.pdbx_description
1 polymer ?
#
loop_
_entity_poly.entity_id
_entity_poly.type
_entity_poly.pdbx_seq_one_letter_code
_entity_poly.pdbx_strand_id
1 'polypeptide(L)'
;MNYIIVNGLDTSTLLDCHVLDFGKAQASIERSEQVEVFGANGQLHVSEGAYDGYNRTFIITLRHLSDAMRLIETFRPDNNIVEFGYLRDSLFYCDLVSSSYMPLGPH
;
A
#
# COMPACT_ATOMS: atom_id res chain seq x y z
N MET A 1 -9.35 16.85 2.11
CA MET A 1 -8.32 16.31 3.02
C MET A 1 -8.01 14.90 2.56
N ASN A 2 -6.74 14.54 2.44
CA ASN A 2 -6.35 13.17 2.14
C ASN A 2 -6.39 12.36 3.44
N TYR A 3 -7.05 11.21 3.40
CA TYR A 3 -7.16 10.29 4.53
C TYR A 3 -7.06 8.85 4.04
N ILE A 4 -6.76 7.98 4.98
CA ILE A 4 -6.76 6.51 4.86
C ILE A 4 -7.54 5.93 6.04
N ILE A 5 -8.30 4.88 5.79
CA ILE A 5 -8.96 4.10 6.82
C ILE A 5 -8.27 2.74 6.85
N VAL A 6 -7.72 2.35 8.00
CA VAL A 6 -7.02 1.09 8.18
C VAL A 6 -7.74 0.28 9.25
N ASN A 7 -8.25 -0.89 8.91
CA ASN A 7 -8.98 -1.78 9.84
C ASN A 7 -10.06 -1.05 10.66
N GLY A 8 -10.73 -0.05 10.06
CA GLY A 8 -11.76 0.78 10.70
C GLY A 8 -11.26 2.04 11.43
N LEU A 9 -9.94 2.24 11.58
CA LEU A 9 -9.38 3.49 12.09
C LEU A 9 -9.26 4.50 10.95
N ASP A 10 -10.06 5.56 11.01
CA ASP A 10 -9.98 6.67 10.06
C ASP A 10 -8.97 7.73 10.53
N THR A 11 -7.90 7.92 9.75
CA THR A 11 -6.89 8.95 9.99
C THR A 11 -7.44 10.38 10.00
N SER A 12 -8.58 10.64 9.34
CA SER A 12 -9.23 11.96 9.36
C SER A 12 -9.75 12.36 10.74
N THR A 13 -9.94 11.39 11.63
CA THR A 13 -10.39 11.61 13.02
C THR A 13 -9.26 11.95 13.98
N LEU A 14 -8.00 11.77 13.56
CA LEU A 14 -6.82 12.10 14.35
C LEU A 14 -6.45 13.58 14.19
N LEU A 15 -6.08 14.23 15.30
CA LEU A 15 -5.78 15.65 15.31
C LEU A 15 -4.51 15.95 14.49
N ASP A 16 -4.63 16.84 13.51
CA ASP A 16 -3.53 17.26 12.62
C ASP A 16 -2.78 16.07 11.99
N CYS A 17 -3.56 15.08 11.55
CA CYS A 17 -3.10 13.95 10.77
C CYS A 17 -3.27 14.23 9.27
N HIS A 18 -2.19 14.09 8.51
CA HIS A 18 -2.21 14.30 7.07
C HIS A 18 -1.50 13.15 6.35
N VAL A 19 -2.19 12.57 5.37
CA VAL A 19 -1.55 11.64 4.42
C VAL A 19 -0.87 12.47 3.34
N LEU A 20 0.46 12.42 3.31
CA LEU A 20 1.29 13.14 2.34
C LEU A 20 1.45 12.38 1.03
N ASP A 21 1.59 11.05 1.11
CA ASP A 21 1.79 10.20 -0.05
C ASP A 21 1.08 8.85 0.14
N PHE A 22 0.37 8.40 -0.89
CA PHE A 22 -0.28 7.10 -0.96
C PHE A 22 0.59 6.03 -1.66
N GLY A 23 1.82 6.40 -2.04
CA GLY A 23 2.71 5.58 -2.82
C GLY A 23 2.26 5.48 -4.29
N LYS A 24 3.09 4.81 -5.10
CA LYS A 24 2.79 4.62 -6.52
C LYS A 24 1.62 3.66 -6.70
N ALA A 25 0.50 4.18 -7.21
CA ALA A 25 -0.57 3.33 -7.70
C ALA A 25 -0.08 2.58 -8.95
N GLN A 26 -0.13 1.25 -8.90
CA GLN A 26 0.29 0.40 -10.01
C GLN A 26 -0.80 -0.65 -10.28
N ALA A 27 -1.03 -0.92 -11.56
CA ALA A 27 -1.82 -2.07 -11.96
C ALA A 27 -1.00 -3.34 -11.73
N SER A 28 -1.66 -4.41 -11.26
CA SER A 28 -0.98 -5.68 -11.08
C SER A 28 -0.34 -6.14 -12.39
N ILE A 29 0.90 -6.62 -12.30
CA ILE A 29 1.67 -7.08 -13.46
C ILE A 29 1.28 -8.53 -13.70
N GLU A 30 0.90 -8.87 -14.92
CA GLU A 30 0.60 -10.24 -15.30
C GLU A 30 1.87 -11.09 -15.25
N ARG A 31 1.78 -12.28 -14.63
CA ARG A 31 2.85 -13.27 -14.68
C ARG A 31 2.83 -13.97 -16.02
N SER A 32 3.97 -13.95 -16.69
CA SER A 32 4.16 -14.65 -17.96
C SER A 32 5.53 -15.33 -17.99
N GLU A 33 5.55 -16.55 -18.50
CA GLU A 33 6.79 -17.25 -18.82
C GLU A 33 7.19 -16.94 -20.26
N GLN A 34 8.49 -16.74 -20.48
CA GLN A 34 9.03 -16.48 -21.81
C GLN A 34 9.72 -17.75 -22.31
N VAL A 35 9.13 -18.36 -23.34
CA VAL A 35 9.62 -19.62 -23.92
C VAL A 35 10.22 -19.34 -25.30
N GLU A 36 11.45 -19.79 -25.50
CA GLU A 36 12.09 -19.78 -26.82
C GLU A 36 11.62 -20.98 -27.64
N VAL A 37 11.07 -20.72 -28.84
CA VAL A 37 10.56 -21.75 -29.74
C VAL A 37 11.60 -22.02 -30.82
N PHE A 38 12.30 -23.15 -30.72
CA PHE A 38 13.32 -23.54 -31.70
C PHE A 38 12.73 -23.64 -33.12
N GLY A 39 13.35 -22.93 -34.07
CA GLY A 39 12.91 -22.88 -35.47
C GLY A 39 11.91 -21.77 -35.80
N ALA A 40 11.54 -20.92 -34.83
CA ALA A 40 10.77 -19.71 -35.04
C ALA A 40 11.57 -18.47 -34.57
N ASN A 41 11.41 -17.33 -35.26
CA ASN A 41 12.00 -16.08 -34.81
C ASN A 41 11.06 -15.41 -33.81
N GLY A 42 11.55 -15.16 -32.60
CA GLY A 42 10.82 -14.48 -31.53
C GLY A 42 10.67 -15.35 -30.29
N GLN A 43 10.03 -14.77 -29.28
CA GLN A 43 9.76 -15.42 -28.01
C GLN A 43 8.25 -15.53 -27.79
N LEU A 44 7.79 -16.67 -27.28
CA LEU A 44 6.40 -16.88 -26.91
C LEU A 44 6.20 -16.45 -25.46
N HIS A 45 5.29 -15.52 -25.21
CA HIS A 45 4.80 -15.25 -23.86
C HIS A 45 3.63 -16.18 -23.55
N VAL A 46 3.82 -17.06 -22.57
CA VAL A 46 2.76 -17.91 -22.04
C VAL A 46 2.23 -17.24 -20.77
N SER A 47 0.99 -16.77 -20.82
CA SER A 47 0.31 -16.20 -19.65
C SER A 47 0.02 -17.29 -18.63
N GLU A 48 0.37 -17.04 -17.37
CA GLU A 48 0.03 -17.94 -16.26
C GLU A 48 -1.38 -17.68 -15.70
N GLY A 49 -2.06 -16.62 -16.16
CA GLY A 49 -3.35 -16.17 -15.61
C GLY A 49 -3.28 -15.67 -14.16
N ALA A 50 -2.07 -15.48 -13.63
CA ALA A 50 -1.80 -14.93 -12.31
C ALA A 50 -1.22 -13.52 -12.44
N TYR A 51 -1.39 -12.71 -11.41
CA TYR A 51 -0.83 -11.36 -11.36
C TYR A 51 0.04 -11.19 -10.11
N ASP A 52 1.15 -10.49 -10.26
CA ASP A 52 1.97 -10.08 -9.14
C ASP A 52 1.27 -8.98 -8.33
N GLY A 53 1.32 -9.18 -7.01
CA GLY A 53 1.06 -8.11 -6.05
C GLY A 53 2.13 -7.03 -6.16
N TYR A 54 1.86 -5.89 -5.53
CA TYR A 54 2.79 -4.77 -5.50
C TYR A 54 2.74 -4.11 -4.13
N ASN A 55 3.87 -3.52 -3.74
CA ASN A 55 3.99 -2.84 -2.46
C ASN A 55 3.69 -1.35 -2.62
N ARG A 56 3.02 -0.77 -1.63
CA ARG A 56 2.85 0.68 -1.49
C ARG A 56 3.45 1.14 -0.18
N THR A 57 4.13 2.28 -0.22
CA THR A 57 4.61 2.97 0.98
C THR A 57 3.77 4.21 1.18
N PHE A 58 3.14 4.33 2.34
CA PHE A 58 2.35 5.49 2.72
C PHE A 58 3.18 6.42 3.60
N ILE A 59 3.11 7.73 3.36
CA ILE A 59 3.75 8.74 4.20
C ILE A 59 2.67 9.53 4.91
N ILE A 60 2.67 9.47 6.24
CA ILE A 60 1.66 10.08 7.09
C ILE A 60 2.36 10.94 8.13
N THR A 61 1.95 12.20 8.26
CA THR A 61 2.40 13.11 9.31
C THR A 61 1.34 13.20 10.38
N LEU A 62 1.76 13.08 11.64
CA LEU A 62 0.90 13.13 12.82
C LEU A 62 1.50 14.10 13.84
N ARG A 63 0.66 14.76 14.62
CA ARG A 63 1.12 15.66 15.69
C ARG A 63 1.73 14.91 16.88
N HIS A 64 1.12 13.81 17.30
CA HIS A 64 1.50 13.10 18.53
C HIS A 64 2.08 11.72 18.24
N LEU A 65 3.16 11.36 18.95
CA LEU A 65 3.75 10.02 18.88
C LEU A 65 2.75 8.93 19.28
N SER A 66 1.86 9.19 20.24
CA SER A 66 0.82 8.25 20.65
C SER A 66 -0.11 7.87 19.50
N ASP A 67 -0.43 8.81 18.61
CA ASP A 67 -1.29 8.56 17.45
C ASP A 67 -0.54 7.75 16.39
N ALA A 68 0.77 7.99 16.23
CA ALA A 68 1.62 7.17 15.36
C ALA A 68 1.71 5.72 15.86
N MET A 69 1.93 5.51 17.16
CA MET A 69 1.95 4.17 17.74
C MET A 69 0.60 3.47 17.58
N ARG A 70 -0.50 4.16 17.88
CA ARG A 70 -1.86 3.63 17.71
C ARG A 70 -2.15 3.24 16.26
N LEU A 71 -1.71 4.05 15.29
CA LEU A 71 -1.88 3.73 13.87
C LEU A 71 -1.06 2.49 13.47
N ILE A 72 0.20 2.39 13.91
CA ILE A 72 1.06 1.23 13.65
C ILE A 72 0.46 -0.04 14.27
N GLU A 73 -0.01 0.02 15.51
CA GLU A 73 -0.66 -1.10 16.21
C GLU A 73 -1.97 -1.53 15.56
N THR A 74 -2.61 -0.65 14.79
CA THR A 74 -3.83 -0.98 14.04
C THR A 74 -3.53 -1.90 12.87
N PHE A 75 -2.32 -1.85 12.29
CA PHE A 75 -1.91 -2.80 11.27
C PHE A 75 -1.61 -4.17 11.87
N ARG A 76 -2.20 -5.20 11.28
CA ARG A 76 -1.89 -6.61 11.52
C ARG A 76 -0.78 -7.05 10.56
N PRO A 77 -0.05 -8.13 10.85
CA PRO A 77 0.93 -8.68 9.91
C PRO A 77 0.28 -9.02 8.56
N ASP A 78 -0.93 -9.58 8.59
CA ASP A 78 -1.67 -10.06 7.44
C ASP A 78 -3.13 -9.60 7.44
N ASN A 79 -3.77 -9.65 6.27
CA ASN A 79 -5.21 -9.46 6.08
C ASN A 79 -5.74 -8.09 6.57
N ASN A 80 -4.98 -7.01 6.34
CA ASN A 80 -5.47 -5.67 6.61
C ASN A 80 -6.46 -5.22 5.55
N ILE A 81 -7.46 -4.46 5.99
CA ILE A 81 -8.41 -3.79 5.11
C ILE A 81 -8.07 -2.31 5.11
N VAL A 82 -7.84 -1.77 3.92
CA VAL A 82 -7.45 -0.39 3.69
C VAL A 82 -8.43 0.26 2.73
N GLU A 83 -8.92 1.45 3.08
CA GLU A 83 -9.67 2.32 2.18
C GLU A 83 -8.91 3.63 2.00
N PHE A 84 -8.80 4.09 0.75
CA PHE A 84 -8.17 5.36 0.43
C PHE A 84 -9.22 6.44 0.22
N GLY A 85 -9.05 7.62 0.82
CA GLY A 85 -10.04 8.69 0.71
C GLY A 85 -10.27 9.23 -0.70
N TYR A 86 -9.34 8.98 -1.63
CA TYR A 86 -9.50 9.32 -3.06
C TYR A 86 -10.19 8.21 -3.89
N LEU A 87 -10.38 7.02 -3.33
CA LEU A 87 -11.11 5.87 -3.90
C LEU A 87 -12.14 5.39 -2.87
N ARG A 88 -13.17 6.20 -2.66
CA ARG A 88 -14.27 5.87 -1.74
C ARG A 88 -14.97 4.57 -2.15
N ASP A 89 -15.50 3.86 -1.16
CA ASP A 89 -16.24 2.60 -1.33
C ASP A 89 -15.41 1.45 -1.95
N SER A 90 -14.09 1.62 -2.04
CA SER A 90 -13.16 0.61 -2.56
C SER A 90 -12.31 0.06 -1.42
N LEU A 91 -12.40 -1.25 -1.18
CA LEU A 91 -11.62 -1.94 -0.15
C LEU A 91 -10.40 -2.60 -0.76
N PHE A 92 -9.24 -2.36 -0.17
CA PHE A 92 -7.97 -2.97 -0.50
C PHE A 92 -7.56 -3.93 0.60
N TYR A 93 -7.07 -5.10 0.21
CA TYR A 93 -6.55 -6.10 1.13
C TYR A 93 -5.04 -6.14 1.02
N CYS A 94 -4.32 -6.05 2.14
CA CYS A 94 -2.87 -6.04 2.14
C CYS A 94 -2.25 -6.54 3.44
N ASP A 95 -1.00 -6.95 3.33
CA ASP A 95 -0.17 -7.34 4.46
C ASP A 95 0.78 -6.19 4.84
N LEU A 96 1.12 -6.10 6.12
CA LEU A 96 2.09 -5.10 6.58
C LEU A 96 3.50 -5.62 6.29
N VAL A 97 4.19 -4.99 5.33
CA VAL A 97 5.58 -5.32 5.01
C VAL A 97 6.54 -4.75 6.06
N SER A 98 6.44 -3.45 6.34
CA SER A 98 7.25 -2.76 7.33
C SER A 98 6.60 -1.43 7.74
N SER A 99 7.03 -0.91 8.89
CA SER A 99 6.69 0.45 9.32
C SER A 99 7.92 1.10 9.96
N SER A 100 8.00 2.42 9.86
CA SER A 100 9.01 3.22 10.52
C SER A 100 8.43 4.56 10.96
N TYR A 101 9.00 5.13 12.01
CA TYR A 101 8.63 6.43 12.53
C TYR A 101 9.89 7.29 12.68
N MET A 102 9.80 8.54 12.24
CA MET A 102 10.86 9.52 12.41
C MET A 102 10.27 10.81 13.01
N PRO A 103 10.76 11.27 14.18
CA PRO A 103 10.32 12.54 14.75
C PRO A 103 10.81 13.70 13.88
N LEU A 104 9.91 14.61 13.51
CA LEU A 104 10.25 15.88 12.88
C LEU A 104 10.59 16.90 13.98
N GLY A 105 11.83 16.84 14.48
CA GLY A 105 12.38 17.84 15.40
C GLY A 105 13.19 18.91 14.66
N PRO A 106 13.48 20.07 15.29
CA PRO A 106 14.50 20.98 14.77
C PRO A 106 15.85 20.24 14.72
N HIS A 107 16.54 20.32 13.58
CA HIS A 107 17.93 19.90 13.41
C HIS A 107 18.87 20.76 14.24
#